data_AF-A0A2E8EA41-F1
#
_entry.id   AF-A0A2E8EA41-F1
#
_cell.length_a   1.000
_cell.length_b   1.000
_cell.length_c   1.000
_cell.angle_alpha   90.00
_cell.angle_beta   90.00
_cell.angle_gamma   90.00
#
_symmetry.space_group_name_H-M   'P 1'
#
loop_
_entity.id
_entity.type
_entity.pdbx_description
1 polymer ?
#
loop_
_entity_poly.entity_id
_entity_poly.type
_entity_poly.pdbx_seq_one_letter_code
_entity_poly.pdbx_strand_id
1 'polypeptide(L)' 'MTAHRFEQTISGRSYLIEAMLVDQNRWRAYLVSVPGGPTALMPFYGTTAEQAVGRLTDWLTLAHQSPTISV' A
#
# COMPACT_ATOMS: atom_id res chain seq x y z
N MET A 1 7.02 -8.64 16.22
CA MET A 1 6.10 -7.81 15.41
C MET A 1 5.63 -8.65 14.25
N THR A 2 4.31 -8.83 14.10
CA THR A 2 3.74 -9.66 13.03
C THR A 2 3.57 -8.80 11.79
N ALA A 3 4.28 -9.15 10.72
CA ALA A 3 4.23 -8.50 9.42
C ALA A 3 3.75 -9.49 8.37
N HIS A 4 2.75 -9.11 7.59
CA HIS A 4 2.23 -9.88 6.46
C HIS A 4 2.67 -9.20 5.18
N ARG A 5 3.11 -10.00 4.21
CA ARG A 5 3.66 -9.49 2.94
C ARG A 5 2.72 -9.88 1.80
N PHE A 6 2.45 -8.90 0.94
CA PHE A 6 1.50 -9.01 -0.15
C PHE A 6 2.18 -8.54 -1.44
N GLU A 7 2.17 -9.40 -2.46
CA GLU A 7 2.60 -9.05 -3.80
C GLU A 7 1.37 -8.66 -4.62
N GLN A 8 1.35 -7.43 -5.13
CA GLN A 8 0.23 -6.87 -5.86
C GLN A 8 0.70 -6.28 -7.18
N THR A 9 0.11 -6.72 -8.29
CA THR A 9 0.36 -6.12 -9.61
C THR A 9 -0.68 -5.05 -9.87
N ILE A 10 -0.26 -3.78 -9.90
CA ILE A 10 -1.15 -2.63 -10.10
C ILE A 10 -0.69 -1.90 -11.36
N SER A 11 -1.60 -1.76 -12.34
CA SER A 11 -1.32 -1.09 -13.62
C SER A 11 -0.05 -1.60 -14.33
N GLY A 12 0.20 -2.92 -14.25
CA GLY A 12 1.37 -3.56 -14.84
C GLY A 12 2.68 -3.39 -14.06
N ARG A 13 2.66 -2.73 -12.89
CA ARG A 13 3.80 -2.61 -11.98
C ARG A 13 3.60 -3.53 -10.77
N SER A 14 4.61 -4.33 -10.46
CA SER A 14 4.61 -5.18 -9.26
C SER A 14 4.99 -4.34 -8.04
N TYR A 15 4.11 -4.36 -7.05
CA TYR A 15 4.28 -3.72 -5.76
C TYR A 15 4.37 -4.77 -4.67
N LEU A 16 5.30 -4.53 -3.75
CA LEU A 16 5.42 -5.31 -2.55
C LEU A 16 4.91 -4.48 -1.37
N ILE A 17 3.83 -4.94 -0.77
CA ILE A 17 3.17 -4.29 0.35
C ILE A 17 3.44 -5.11 1.62
N GLU A 18 3.84 -4.44 2.69
CA GLU A 18 3.88 -5.04 4.02
C GLU A 18 2.77 -4.43 4.89
N ALA A 19 2.02 -5.29 5.58
CA ALA A 19 1.05 -4.93 6.59
C ALA A 19 1.53 -5.40 7.96
N MET A 20 1.69 -4.49 8.90
CA MET A 20 2.14 -4.77 10.25
C MET A 20 1.06 -4.45 11.28
N LEU A 21 0.90 -5.33 12.27
CA LEU A 21 0.07 -5.06 13.43
C LEU A 21 0.76 -4.00 14.31
N VAL A 22 0.11 -2.86 14.53
CA VAL A 22 0.61 -1.75 15.35
C VAL A 22 -0.20 -1.52 16.62
N ASP A 23 -1.42 -2.07 16.70
CA ASP A 23 -2.30 -2.08 17.88
C ASP A 23 -3.29 -3.26 17.77
N GLN A 24 -4.03 -3.60 18.84
CA GLN A 24 -4.96 -4.74 18.93
C GLN A 24 -5.96 -4.82 17.76
N ASN A 25 -6.38 -3.67 17.21
CA ASN A 25 -7.28 -3.57 16.06
C ASN A 25 -6.75 -2.59 15.01
N ARG A 26 -5.43 -2.45 14.90
CA ARG A 26 -4.83 -1.50 13.96
C ARG A 26 -3.67 -2.14 13.22
N TRP A 27 -3.84 -2.23 11.91
CA TRP A 27 -2.83 -2.65 10.97
C TRP A 27 -2.36 -1.45 10.16
N ARG A 28 -1.08 -1.43 9.84
CA ARG A 28 -0.42 -0.42 9.01
C ARG A 28 0.12 -1.09 7.75
N ALA A 29 -0.37 -0.68 6.59
CA ALA A 29 0.17 -1.11 5.29
C ALA A 29 1.08 -0.04 4.69
N TYR A 30 2.21 -0.46 4.11
CA TYR A 30 3.15 0.42 3.42
C TYR A 30 3.88 -0.33 2.29
N LEU A 31 4.37 0.40 1.29
CA LEU A 31 5.22 -0.19 0.25
C LEU A 31 6.60 -0.50 0.80
N VAL A 32 7.10 -1.70 0.51
CA VAL A 32 8.51 -2.04 0.66
C VAL A 32 9.24 -1.42 -0.53
N SER A 33 9.77 -0.22 -0.34
CA SER A 33 10.65 0.39 -1.32
C SER A 33 11.92 -0.44 -1.47
N VAL A 34 12.31 -0.67 -2.72
CA VAL A 34 13.67 -1.12 -3.08
C VAL A 34 14.67 -0.11 -2.50
N PRO A 35 15.83 -0.53 -1.94
CA PRO A 35 16.79 0.40 -1.33
C PRO A 35 17.10 1.58 -2.29
N GLY A 36 16.81 2.80 -1.86
CA GLY A 36 17.04 4.03 -2.65
C GLY A 36 15.83 4.63 -3.38
N GLY A 37 14.63 4.01 -3.28
CA GLY A 37 13.39 4.63 -3.78
C GLY A 37 12.75 5.61 -2.79
N PRO A 38 11.98 6.61 -3.25
CA PRO A 38 11.27 7.53 -2.36
C PRO A 38 10.29 6.77 -1.45
N THR A 39 10.58 6.79 -0.14
CA THR A 39 9.84 6.15 0.96
C THR A 39 8.66 6.97 1.47
N ALA A 40 8.17 7.93 0.68
CA ALA A 40 7.16 8.90 1.12
C ALA A 40 5.75 8.52 0.65
N LEU A 41 5.36 7.26 0.80
CA LEU A 41 3.94 6.91 0.75
C LEU A 41 3.40 6.88 2.17
N MET A 42 2.42 7.75 2.42
CA MET A 42 1.65 7.74 3.66
C MET A 42 1.15 6.31 3.93
N PRO A 43 1.35 5.76 5.13
CA PRO A 43 0.86 4.43 5.44
C PRO A 43 -0.66 4.43 5.56
N PHE A 44 -1.29 3.37 5.04
CA PHE A 44 -2.73 3.16 5.19
C PHE A 44 -3.01 2.29 6.40
N TYR A 45 -4.14 2.55 7.08
CA TYR A 45 -4.54 1.80 8.25
C TYR A 45 -5.86 1.06 8.02
N GLY A 46 -5.98 -0.11 8.63
CA GLY A 46 -7.19 -0.93 8.64
C GLY A 46 -7.31 -1.72 9.94
N THR A 47 -8.49 -2.30 10.21
CA THR A 47 -8.67 -3.17 11.39
C THR A 47 -8.10 -4.58 11.18
N THR A 48 -7.83 -4.95 9.92
CA THR A 48 -7.12 -6.16 9.50
C THR A 48 -5.99 -5.82 8.53
N ALA A 49 -5.06 -6.76 8.33
CA ALA A 49 -3.98 -6.61 7.36
C ALA A 49 -4.54 -6.35 5.96
N GLU A 50 -5.53 -7.13 5.56
CA GLU A 50 -6.19 -7.07 4.26
C GLU A 50 -6.91 -5.74 4.04
N GLN A 51 -7.56 -5.18 5.07
CA GLN A 51 -8.16 -3.85 4.95
C GLN A 51 -7.12 -2.75 4.73
N ALA A 52 -5.99 -2.81 5.45
CA ALA A 52 -4.91 -1.84 5.29
C ALA A 52 -4.29 -1.94 3.88
N VAL A 53 -4.06 -3.16 3.39
CA VAL A 53 -3.53 -3.45 2.05
C VAL A 53 -4.50 -3.01 0.95
N GLY A 54 -5.79 -3.28 1.11
CA GLY A 54 -6.84 -2.88 0.17
C GLY A 54 -6.86 -1.37 -0.02
N ARG A 55 -6.87 -0.61 1.09
CA ARG A 55 -6.83 0.86 1.03
C ARG A 55 -5.59 1.41 0.33
N LEU A 56 -4.42 0.81 0.57
CA LEU A 56 -3.19 1.18 -0.13
C LEU A 56 -3.26 0.82 -1.62
N THR A 57 -3.82 -0.35 -1.96
CA THR A 57 -3.99 -0.82 -3.34
C THR A 57 -4.95 0.10 -4.12
N ASP A 58 -6.07 0.49 -3.52
CA ASP A 58 -7.04 1.41 -4.12
C ASP A 58 -6.40 2.76 -4.41
N TRP A 59 -5.68 3.32 -3.42
CA TRP A 59 -4.96 4.58 -3.61
C TRP A 59 -3.89 4.48 -4.70
N LEU A 60 -3.11 3.40 -4.73
CA LEU A 60 -2.13 3.16 -5.79
C LEU A 60 -2.83 3.06 -7.15
N THR A 61 -3.95 2.34 -7.24
CA THR A 61 -4.71 2.21 -8.49
C THR A 61 -5.15 3.57 -9.01
N LEU A 62 -5.69 4.43 -8.14
CA LEU A 62 -6.07 5.81 -8.47
C LEU A 62 -4.86 6.67 -8.85
N ALA A 63 -3.74 6.55 -8.12
CA ALA A 63 -2.51 7.30 -8.40
C ALA A 63 -1.89 6.93 -9.76
N HIS A 64 -1.99 5.67 -10.17
CA HIS A 64 -1.52 5.22 -11.49
C HIS A 64 -2.44 5.59 -12.63
N GLN A 65 -3.72 5.85 -12.35
CA GLN A 65 -4.67 6.20 -13.41
C GLN A 65 -4.35 7.54 -14.05
N SER A 66 -3.66 8.45 -13.35
CA SER A 66 -3.54 9.89 -13.70
C SER A 66 -4.92 10.51 -13.93
N PRO A 67 -5.21 11.72 -13.43
CA PRO A 67 -6.35 12.42 -13.98
C PRO A 67 -5.97 12.70 -15.44
N THR A 68 -6.61 12.02 -16.39
CA THR A 68 -6.78 12.56 -17.73
C THR A 68 -7.58 13.84 -17.53
N ILE A 69 -6.91 14.94 -17.17
CA ILE A 69 -7.46 16.27 -17.26
C ILE A 69 -7.55 16.51 -18.77
N SER A 70 -8.67 16.10 -19.35
CA SER A 70 -9.09 16.62 -20.64
C SER A 70 -9.35 18.11 -20.43
N VAL A 71 -8.42 18.91 -20.95
CA VAL A 71 -8.53 20.36 -21.12
C VAL A 71 -9.73 20.75 -21.97
#